data_AF-A0A3A6GX92-F1
#
_entry.id   AF-A0A3A6GX92-F1
#
_cell.length_a   1.000
_cell.length_b   1.000
_cell.length_c   1.000
_cell.angle_alpha   90.00
_cell.angle_beta   90.00
_cell.angle_gamma   90.00
#
_symmetry.space_group_name_H-M   'P 1'
#
loop_
_entity.id
_entity.type
_entity.pdbx_description
1 polymer ?
#
loop_
_entity_poly.entity_id
_entity_poly.type
_entity_poly.pdbx_seq_one_letter_code
_entity_poly.pdbx_strand_id
1 'polypeptide(L)'
;MIQGKKQQIGWINCAKFFAILAVLVDHVKGILYEDETIQYIFFYSVTVFIFLAGMTAYYSLQNRKAEETGGKWVLRRLGRILVPYLAAVAVYQFARTGFQLNLGAYVLWALNFNLEGQFYYVLIYLQLIAIAPVLYLFVMNCRRGKASFLFRIVFLVLAWMASSFLMRHSFALETYGGGKYLLGGTYFFVFAAGMLAADLHIYFREKRTAGIASVGAGLLLAASMAFLLHDRFAWDESMFGWLLRVNPPGITLMLYSLAIILFLFAGCSFLLLWNKKGINRILQFIQYIGRYTLYIFLYHTLILDMLLPELTFLDSLPGAVKTFSYMAVMILLPIAGKELYDFLKRRMRDKAGKEERALKENLE
;
A
#
# COMPACT_ATOMS: atom_id res chain seq x y z
N MET A 1 26.57 -6.32 -0.13
CA MET A 1 25.45 -5.99 0.79
C MET A 1 24.69 -4.71 0.39
N ILE A 2 25.37 -3.63 0.00
CA ILE A 2 24.75 -2.33 -0.39
C ILE A 2 23.88 -2.45 -1.66
N GLN A 3 24.36 -3.19 -2.69
CA GLN A 3 23.63 -3.39 -3.95
C GLN A 3 22.30 -4.14 -3.74
N GLY A 4 22.28 -5.15 -2.86
CA GLY A 4 21.06 -5.88 -2.49
C GLY A 4 20.02 -5.03 -1.77
N LYS A 5 20.44 -4.13 -0.85
CA LYS A 5 19.53 -3.18 -0.19
C LYS A 5 18.92 -2.18 -1.17
N LYS A 6 19.71 -1.64 -2.11
CA LYS A 6 19.22 -0.70 -3.13
C LYS A 6 18.23 -1.37 -4.08
N GLN A 7 18.51 -2.61 -4.49
CA GLN A 7 17.60 -3.40 -5.31
C GLN A 7 16.30 -3.75 -4.57
N GLN A 8 16.39 -4.14 -3.29
CA GLN A 8 15.22 -4.42 -2.44
C GLN A 8 14.30 -3.20 -2.29
N ILE A 9 14.84 -2.02 -1.99
CA ILE A 9 14.03 -0.80 -1.88
C ILE A 9 13.47 -0.39 -3.25
N GLY A 10 14.25 -0.60 -4.32
CA GLY A 10 13.85 -0.24 -5.68
C GLY A 10 12.61 -0.98 -6.16
N TRP A 11 12.60 -2.32 -6.11
CA TRP A 11 11.45 -3.08 -6.59
C TRP A 11 10.20 -2.87 -5.72
N ILE A 12 10.35 -2.68 -4.39
CA ILE A 12 9.21 -2.39 -3.50
C ILE A 12 8.52 -1.10 -3.92
N ASN A 13 9.28 -0.05 -4.23
CA ASN A 13 8.69 1.21 -4.69
C ASN A 13 8.07 1.06 -6.08
N CYS A 14 8.65 0.24 -6.98
CA CYS A 14 7.98 -0.10 -8.23
C CYS A 14 6.65 -0.82 -7.99
N ALA A 15 6.62 -1.81 -7.10
CA ALA A 15 5.41 -2.56 -6.81
C ALA A 15 4.32 -1.67 -6.20
N LYS A 16 4.69 -0.72 -5.33
CA LYS A 16 3.78 0.32 -4.84
C LYS A 16 3.21 1.19 -5.96
N PHE A 17 4.02 1.56 -6.95
CA PHE A 17 3.54 2.32 -8.11
C PHE A 17 2.47 1.54 -8.89
N PHE A 18 2.69 0.26 -9.18
CA PHE A 18 1.68 -0.54 -9.88
C PHE A 18 0.43 -0.76 -9.04
N ALA A 19 0.60 -0.97 -7.72
CA ALA A 19 -0.54 -1.08 -6.81
C ALA A 19 -1.35 0.22 -6.74
N ILE A 20 -0.72 1.41 -6.71
CA ILE A 20 -1.49 2.66 -6.71
C ILE A 20 -2.20 2.89 -8.04
N LEU A 21 -1.54 2.57 -9.17
CA LEU A 21 -2.17 2.66 -10.48
C LEU A 21 -3.41 1.76 -10.55
N ALA A 22 -3.32 0.55 -10.00
CA ALA A 22 -4.44 -0.37 -9.92
C ALA A 22 -5.62 0.17 -9.09
N VAL A 23 -5.35 0.84 -7.95
CA VAL A 23 -6.41 1.55 -7.18
C VAL A 23 -7.08 2.62 -8.04
N LEU A 24 -6.30 3.43 -8.77
CA LEU A 24 -6.86 4.50 -9.59
C LEU A 24 -7.71 3.96 -10.73
N VAL A 25 -7.28 2.87 -11.38
CA VAL A 25 -8.07 2.21 -12.43
C VAL A 25 -9.38 1.67 -11.85
N ASP A 26 -9.33 0.99 -10.70
CA ASP A 26 -10.54 0.46 -10.05
C ASP A 26 -11.59 1.55 -9.78
N HIS A 27 -11.16 2.71 -9.28
CA HIS A 27 -12.07 3.81 -8.92
C HIS A 27 -12.57 4.65 -10.09
N VAL A 28 -12.07 4.46 -11.31
CA VAL A 28 -12.61 5.15 -12.51
C VAL A 28 -13.60 4.31 -13.31
N LYS A 29 -13.99 3.13 -12.81
CA LYS A 29 -15.12 2.37 -13.36
C LYS A 29 -16.40 3.21 -13.28
N GLY A 30 -17.22 3.19 -14.33
CA GLY A 30 -18.41 4.03 -14.45
C GLY A 30 -18.11 5.47 -14.90
N ILE A 31 -16.84 5.82 -15.08
CA ILE A 31 -16.40 7.14 -15.56
C ILE A 31 -15.57 7.00 -16.84
N LEU A 32 -14.56 6.14 -16.83
CA LEU A 32 -13.62 5.95 -17.94
C LEU A 32 -13.77 4.60 -18.65
N TYR A 33 -14.42 3.62 -18.01
CA TYR A 33 -14.77 2.34 -18.60
C TYR A 33 -15.92 1.67 -17.81
N GLU A 34 -16.64 0.75 -18.45
CA GLU A 34 -17.75 -0.01 -17.84
C GLU A 34 -17.43 -1.49 -17.58
N ASP A 35 -16.50 -2.07 -18.36
CA ASP A 35 -16.21 -3.51 -18.33
C ASP A 35 -15.66 -3.98 -16.97
N GLU A 36 -16.36 -4.91 -16.33
CA GLU A 36 -15.95 -5.53 -15.07
C GLU A 36 -14.64 -6.32 -15.18
N THR A 37 -14.32 -6.82 -16.37
CA THR A 37 -13.10 -7.57 -16.65
C THR A 37 -11.86 -6.72 -16.31
N ILE A 38 -11.89 -5.44 -16.71
CA ILE A 38 -10.82 -4.49 -16.41
C ILE A 38 -10.72 -4.35 -14.89
N GLN A 39 -11.85 -4.18 -14.20
CA GLN A 39 -11.89 -4.03 -12.75
C GLN A 39 -11.29 -5.24 -12.01
N TYR A 40 -11.65 -6.47 -12.41
CA TYR A 40 -11.14 -7.70 -11.79
C TYR A 40 -9.61 -7.83 -11.91
N ILE A 41 -9.04 -7.39 -13.03
CA ILE A 41 -7.58 -7.39 -13.25
C ILE A 41 -6.86 -6.46 -12.27
N PHE A 42 -7.53 -5.43 -11.74
CA PHE A 42 -6.90 -4.43 -10.86
C PHE A 42 -7.24 -4.56 -9.36
N PHE A 43 -8.12 -5.48 -8.97
CA PHE A 43 -8.49 -5.74 -7.55
C PHE A 43 -7.33 -6.18 -6.64
N TYR A 44 -6.19 -6.61 -7.18
CA TYR A 44 -5.03 -7.04 -6.39
C TYR A 44 -4.41 -5.92 -5.54
N SER A 45 -4.73 -4.66 -5.85
CA SER A 45 -4.00 -3.47 -5.39
C SER A 45 -3.80 -3.40 -3.88
N VAL A 46 -4.88 -3.51 -3.10
CA VAL A 46 -4.85 -3.42 -1.64
C VAL A 46 -4.10 -4.60 -1.04
N THR A 47 -4.30 -5.81 -1.56
CA THR A 47 -3.58 -7.01 -1.13
C THR A 47 -2.07 -6.86 -1.32
N VAL A 48 -1.64 -6.33 -2.47
CA VAL A 48 -0.23 -6.02 -2.72
C VAL A 48 0.29 -4.95 -1.76
N PHE A 49 -0.48 -3.89 -1.49
CA PHE A 49 -0.08 -2.89 -0.50
C PHE A 49 0.13 -3.48 0.89
N ILE A 50 -0.77 -4.35 1.35
CA ILE A 50 -0.69 -5.00 2.66
C ILE A 50 0.51 -5.95 2.75
N PHE A 51 0.79 -6.70 1.68
CA PHE A 51 1.97 -7.56 1.63
C PHE A 51 3.27 -6.74 1.72
N LEU A 52 3.39 -5.68 0.91
CA LEU A 52 4.55 -4.77 0.94
C LEU A 52 4.65 -4.02 2.27
N ALA A 53 3.52 -3.71 2.91
CA ALA A 53 3.47 -3.15 4.24
C ALA A 53 4.09 -4.10 5.28
N GLY A 54 3.77 -5.40 5.20
CA GLY A 54 4.42 -6.44 6.02
C GLY A 54 5.93 -6.48 5.80
N MET A 55 6.38 -6.51 4.54
CA MET A 55 7.81 -6.50 4.22
C MET A 55 8.54 -5.26 4.79
N THR A 56 7.96 -4.08 4.60
CA THR A 56 8.57 -2.82 5.07
C THR A 56 8.53 -2.68 6.59
N ALA A 57 7.50 -3.23 7.26
CA ALA A 57 7.45 -3.32 8.71
C ALA A 57 8.57 -4.20 9.24
N TYR A 58 8.78 -5.38 8.65
CA TYR A 58 9.88 -6.28 8.99
C TYR A 58 11.24 -5.58 8.86
N TYR A 59 11.54 -4.97 7.70
CA TYR A 59 12.81 -4.27 7.51
C TYR A 59 12.98 -3.10 8.48
N SER A 60 11.91 -2.36 8.77
CA SER A 60 11.99 -1.26 9.72
C SER A 60 12.16 -1.73 11.16
N LEU A 61 11.65 -2.90 11.54
CA LEU A 61 11.87 -3.51 12.86
C LEU A 61 13.26 -4.12 12.98
N GLN A 62 13.79 -4.71 11.92
CA GLN A 62 15.14 -5.27 11.87
C GLN A 62 16.22 -4.17 11.97
N ASN A 63 16.00 -3.01 11.34
CA ASN A 63 16.93 -1.88 11.34
C ASN A 63 16.59 -0.82 12.42
N ARG A 64 15.77 -1.17 13.42
CA ARG A 64 15.45 -0.25 14.52
C ARG A 64 16.70 -0.01 15.38
N LYS A 65 16.75 1.15 16.05
CA LYS A 65 17.84 1.43 16.98
C LYS A 65 17.78 0.47 18.17
N ALA A 66 18.91 0.11 18.76
CA ALA A 66 18.98 -0.86 19.84
C ALA A 66 18.15 -0.41 21.07
N GLU A 67 18.12 0.89 21.33
CA GLU A 67 17.35 1.54 22.39
C GLU A 67 15.85 1.73 22.08
N GLU A 68 15.42 1.48 20.83
CA GLU A 68 14.01 1.65 20.43
C GLU A 68 13.19 0.41 20.79
N THR A 69 12.33 0.54 21.80
CA THR A 69 11.37 -0.51 22.17
C THR A 69 10.30 -0.69 21.08
N GLY A 70 9.66 -1.87 21.05
CA GLY A 70 8.56 -2.15 20.11
C GLY A 70 7.43 -1.11 20.18
N GLY A 71 7.06 -0.67 21.39
CA GLY A 71 6.04 0.36 21.58
C GLY A 71 6.45 1.73 21.00
N LYS A 72 7.69 2.17 21.25
CA LYS A 72 8.22 3.42 20.65
C LYS A 72 8.24 3.35 19.13
N TRP A 73 8.62 2.20 18.58
CA TRP A 73 8.57 1.94 17.14
C TRP A 73 7.14 2.05 16.59
N VAL A 74 6.16 1.46 17.27
CA VAL A 74 4.74 1.53 16.88
C VAL A 74 4.26 2.97 16.88
N LEU A 75 4.43 3.71 17.99
CA LEU A 75 3.99 5.10 18.10
C LEU A 75 4.57 5.99 16.97
N ARG A 76 5.87 5.85 16.70
CA ARG A 76 6.53 6.57 15.60
C ARG A 76 5.95 6.22 14.23
N ARG A 77 5.59 4.95 14.00
CA ARG A 77 5.00 4.49 12.73
C ARG A 77 3.56 4.94 12.58
N LEU A 78 2.74 4.80 13.62
CA LEU A 78 1.36 5.25 13.63
C LEU A 78 1.28 6.77 13.40
N GLY A 79 2.12 7.57 14.07
CA GLY A 79 2.14 9.03 13.85
C GLY A 79 2.40 9.45 12.40
N ARG A 80 3.22 8.70 11.65
CA ARG A 80 3.48 8.97 10.22
C ARG A 80 2.30 8.67 9.31
N ILE A 81 1.31 7.92 9.79
CA ILE A 81 0.09 7.53 9.05
C ILE A 81 -1.08 8.38 9.52
N LEU A 82 -1.25 8.54 10.83
CA LEU A 82 -2.33 9.30 11.45
C LEU A 82 -2.29 10.78 11.07
N VAL A 83 -1.12 11.43 11.09
CA VAL A 83 -1.02 12.86 10.74
C VAL A 83 -1.53 13.15 9.32
N PRO A 84 -1.05 12.48 8.25
CA PRO A 84 -1.58 12.73 6.92
C PRO A 84 -3.04 12.28 6.74
N TYR A 85 -3.49 11.23 7.45
CA TYR A 85 -4.89 10.82 7.45
C TYR A 85 -5.80 11.90 8.06
N LEU A 86 -5.47 12.40 9.25
CA LEU A 86 -6.24 13.45 9.94
C LEU A 86 -6.28 14.75 9.12
N ALA A 87 -5.20 15.07 8.42
CA ALA A 87 -5.18 16.18 7.46
C ALA A 87 -6.11 15.91 6.26
N ALA A 88 -6.10 14.68 5.71
CA ALA A 88 -6.99 14.31 4.62
C ALA A 88 -8.46 14.41 5.04
N VAL A 89 -8.84 13.89 6.22
CA VAL A 89 -10.22 14.00 6.74
C VAL A 89 -10.66 15.48 6.83
N ALA A 90 -9.78 16.37 7.29
CA ALA A 90 -10.09 17.81 7.36
C ALA A 90 -10.29 18.43 5.97
N VAL A 91 -9.41 18.10 5.02
CA VAL A 91 -9.51 18.60 3.63
C VAL A 91 -10.78 18.08 2.94
N TYR A 92 -11.09 16.80 3.10
CA TYR A 92 -12.30 16.19 2.54
C TYR A 92 -13.57 16.78 3.15
N GLN A 93 -13.62 16.92 4.47
CA GLN A 93 -14.74 17.60 5.12
C GLN A 93 -14.89 19.00 4.54
N PHE A 94 -13.83 19.81 4.58
CA PHE A 94 -13.86 21.18 4.10
C PHE A 94 -14.37 21.27 2.67
N ALA A 95 -13.88 20.42 1.77
CA ALA A 95 -14.33 20.41 0.39
C ALA A 95 -15.80 19.99 0.24
N ARG A 96 -16.24 18.92 0.91
CA ARG A 96 -17.60 18.37 0.76
C ARG A 96 -18.70 19.18 1.44
N THR A 97 -18.37 19.99 2.45
CA THR A 97 -19.34 20.84 3.17
C THR A 97 -19.41 22.27 2.63
N GLY A 98 -18.91 22.52 1.41
CA GLY A 98 -18.93 23.86 0.82
C GLY A 98 -17.95 24.82 1.51
N PHE A 99 -16.73 24.35 1.79
CA PHE A 99 -15.64 25.11 2.40
C PHE A 99 -15.90 25.51 3.86
N GLN A 100 -16.48 24.59 4.65
CA GLN A 100 -16.77 24.80 6.07
C GLN A 100 -16.22 23.67 6.94
N LEU A 101 -15.46 24.00 7.99
CA LEU A 101 -15.00 23.01 8.97
C LEU A 101 -15.95 22.92 10.16
N ASN A 102 -16.49 21.72 10.40
CA ASN A 102 -17.29 21.41 11.58
C ASN A 102 -16.50 20.45 12.47
N LEU A 103 -16.06 20.92 13.63
CA LEU A 103 -15.22 20.14 14.53
C LEU A 103 -15.90 18.85 15.03
N GLY A 104 -17.20 18.88 15.30
CA GLY A 104 -17.96 17.71 15.75
C GLY A 104 -17.99 16.61 14.68
N ALA A 105 -18.35 16.98 13.45
CA ALA A 105 -18.36 16.06 12.32
C ALA A 105 -16.93 15.59 11.97
N TYR A 106 -15.92 16.45 12.10
CA TYR A 106 -14.52 16.10 11.87
C TYR A 106 -14.08 14.98 12.81
N VAL A 107 -14.32 15.13 14.11
CA VAL A 107 -13.96 14.12 15.11
C VAL A 107 -14.70 12.81 14.86
N LEU A 108 -16.01 12.86 14.57
CA LEU A 108 -16.80 11.68 14.31
C LEU A 108 -16.27 10.89 13.10
N TRP A 109 -16.01 11.58 11.98
CA TRP A 109 -15.50 10.95 10.77
C TRP A 109 -14.05 10.46 10.91
N ALA A 110 -13.21 11.22 11.61
CA ALA A 110 -11.83 10.84 11.86
C ALA A 110 -11.73 9.55 12.68
N LEU A 111 -12.61 9.37 13.68
CA LEU A 111 -12.63 8.18 14.54
C LEU A 111 -13.29 6.97 13.87
N ASN A 112 -14.28 7.18 13.02
CA ASN A 112 -15.00 6.09 12.34
C ASN A 112 -14.36 5.65 11.02
N PHE A 113 -13.39 6.39 10.46
CA PHE A 113 -12.72 6.04 9.19
C PHE A 113 -13.69 5.86 8.01
N ASN A 114 -14.83 6.55 8.04
CA ASN A 114 -15.96 6.32 7.14
C ASN A 114 -16.34 7.52 6.27
N LEU A 115 -15.56 8.61 6.30
CA LEU A 115 -15.80 9.75 5.42
C LEU A 115 -15.69 9.36 3.94
N GLU A 116 -14.80 8.43 3.63
CA GLU A 116 -14.62 7.88 2.29
C GLU A 116 -14.34 6.40 2.29
N GLY A 117 -14.72 5.75 1.18
CA GLY A 117 -14.44 4.35 0.92
C GLY A 117 -12.99 3.98 1.18
N GLN A 118 -12.00 4.74 0.70
CA GLN A 118 -10.60 4.35 0.89
C GLN A 118 -10.09 4.46 2.35
N PHE A 119 -10.76 5.18 3.25
CA PHE A 119 -10.24 5.41 4.60
C PHE A 119 -10.31 4.18 5.52
N TYR A 120 -11.12 3.16 5.22
CA TYR A 120 -11.08 1.88 5.95
C TYR A 120 -9.67 1.25 5.91
N TYR A 121 -8.92 1.47 4.82
CA TYR A 121 -7.57 0.93 4.66
C TYR A 121 -6.63 1.48 5.73
N VAL A 122 -6.82 2.75 6.14
CA VAL A 122 -6.01 3.35 7.20
C VAL A 122 -6.26 2.63 8.52
N LEU A 123 -7.52 2.37 8.88
CA LEU A 123 -7.87 1.61 10.09
C LEU A 123 -7.20 0.23 10.10
N ILE A 124 -7.30 -0.53 9.00
CA ILE A 124 -6.61 -1.82 8.87
C ILE A 124 -5.11 -1.64 9.08
N TYR A 125 -4.50 -0.66 8.41
CA TYR A 125 -3.06 -0.49 8.45
C TYR A 125 -2.54 -0.10 9.84
N LEU A 126 -3.29 0.70 10.60
CA LEU A 126 -2.96 1.04 12.00
C LEU A 126 -2.94 -0.22 12.87
N GLN A 127 -3.95 -1.07 12.75
CA GLN A 127 -4.04 -2.34 13.49
C GLN A 127 -2.87 -3.28 13.16
N LEU A 128 -2.52 -3.41 11.88
CA LEU A 128 -1.40 -4.24 11.43
C LEU A 128 -0.04 -3.72 11.90
N ILE A 129 0.17 -2.40 11.92
CA ILE A 129 1.39 -1.80 12.47
C ILE A 129 1.49 -2.04 13.98
N ALA A 130 0.37 -1.98 14.71
CA ALA A 130 0.35 -2.22 16.15
C ALA A 130 0.78 -3.65 16.51
N ILE A 131 0.35 -4.66 15.74
CA ILE A 131 0.71 -6.07 15.98
C ILE A 131 2.07 -6.48 15.38
N ALA A 132 2.65 -5.66 14.49
CA ALA A 132 3.89 -5.99 13.79
C ALA A 132 5.09 -6.37 14.69
N PRO A 133 5.35 -5.74 15.85
CA PRO A 133 6.43 -6.18 16.74
C PRO A 133 6.28 -7.62 17.23
N VAL A 134 5.04 -8.05 17.52
CA VAL A 134 4.74 -9.42 17.97
C VAL A 134 4.98 -10.40 16.82
N LEU A 135 4.44 -10.11 15.63
CA LEU A 135 4.67 -10.92 14.44
C LEU A 135 6.16 -11.03 14.08
N TYR A 136 6.91 -9.94 14.24
CA TYR A 136 8.35 -9.94 14.02
C TYR A 136 9.07 -10.95 14.93
N LEU A 137 8.70 -11.02 16.21
CA LEU A 137 9.28 -12.01 17.13
C LEU A 137 8.95 -13.44 16.70
N PHE A 138 7.71 -13.72 16.25
CA PHE A 138 7.34 -15.02 15.70
C PHE A 138 8.17 -15.37 14.47
N VAL A 139 8.27 -14.47 13.49
CA VAL A 139 9.08 -14.67 12.28
C VAL A 139 10.56 -14.93 12.63
N MET A 140 11.11 -14.19 13.60
CA MET A 140 12.48 -14.39 14.06
C MET A 140 12.67 -15.75 14.74
N ASN A 141 11.66 -16.26 15.45
CA ASN A 141 11.69 -17.59 16.06
C ASN A 141 11.66 -18.71 15.01
N CYS A 142 11.04 -18.49 13.84
CA CYS A 142 11.05 -19.46 12.75
C CYS A 142 12.46 -19.73 12.17
N ARG A 143 13.47 -18.93 12.51
CA ARG A 143 14.86 -19.13 12.05
C ARG A 143 15.59 -20.27 12.76
N ARG A 144 15.06 -20.77 13.88
CA ARG A 144 15.80 -21.65 14.78
C ARG A 144 15.87 -23.08 14.26
N GLY A 145 17.10 -23.59 14.10
CA GLY A 145 17.38 -25.01 13.89
C GLY A 145 17.14 -25.53 12.47
N LYS A 146 17.35 -26.84 12.31
CA LYS A 146 17.21 -27.55 11.03
C LYS A 146 15.77 -27.56 10.49
N ALA A 147 14.78 -27.40 11.36
CA ALA A 147 13.35 -27.37 11.03
C ALA A 147 12.81 -25.96 10.71
N SER A 148 13.67 -24.97 10.43
CA SER A 148 13.25 -23.59 10.16
C SER A 148 12.18 -23.48 9.07
N PHE A 149 12.30 -24.26 7.98
CA PHE A 149 11.30 -24.29 6.92
C PHE A 149 9.92 -24.75 7.41
N LEU A 150 9.87 -25.80 8.25
CA LEU A 150 8.62 -26.29 8.85
C LEU A 150 8.01 -25.23 9.77
N PHE A 151 8.81 -24.56 10.60
CA PHE A 151 8.30 -23.49 11.47
C PHE A 151 7.70 -22.31 10.69
N ARG A 152 8.22 -22.01 9.50
CA ARG A 152 7.65 -20.99 8.61
C ARG A 152 6.29 -21.41 8.05
N ILE A 153 6.15 -22.69 7.67
CA ILE A 153 4.86 -23.25 7.24
C ILE A 153 3.84 -23.19 8.40
N VAL A 154 4.23 -23.68 9.58
CA VAL A 154 3.38 -23.65 10.78
C VAL A 154 2.95 -22.20 11.11
N PHE A 155 3.88 -21.25 11.03
CA PHE A 155 3.54 -19.83 11.24
C PHE A 155 2.48 -19.32 10.25
N LEU A 156 2.60 -19.65 8.96
CA LEU A 156 1.60 -19.25 7.96
C LEU A 156 0.25 -19.91 8.20
N VAL A 157 0.22 -21.19 8.58
CA VAL A 157 -1.01 -21.90 8.94
C VAL A 157 -1.68 -21.25 10.15
N LEU A 158 -0.91 -20.95 11.20
CA LEU A 158 -1.44 -20.25 12.38
C LEU A 158 -1.95 -18.85 12.05
N ALA A 159 -1.24 -18.10 11.20
CA ALA A 159 -1.69 -16.79 10.74
C ALA A 159 -2.99 -16.88 9.93
N TRP A 160 -3.14 -17.90 9.09
CA TRP A 160 -4.37 -18.18 8.35
C TRP A 160 -5.54 -18.53 9.28
N MET A 161 -5.32 -19.41 10.25
CA MET A 161 -6.33 -19.77 11.25
C MET A 161 -6.77 -18.56 12.07
N ALA A 162 -5.82 -17.76 12.56
CA ALA A 162 -6.11 -16.53 13.29
C ALA A 162 -6.91 -15.53 12.44
N SER A 163 -6.49 -15.32 11.19
CA SER A 163 -7.23 -14.50 10.23
C SER A 163 -8.68 -14.97 10.04
N SER A 164 -8.87 -16.28 9.82
CA SER A 164 -10.19 -16.89 9.60
C SER A 164 -11.08 -16.75 10.83
N PHE A 165 -10.49 -16.91 12.03
CA PHE A 165 -11.18 -16.68 13.30
C PHE A 165 -11.63 -15.23 13.45
N LEU A 166 -10.76 -14.25 13.16
CA LEU A 166 -11.10 -12.83 13.25
C LEU A 166 -12.19 -12.44 12.26
N MET A 167 -12.20 -12.99 11.04
CA MET A 167 -13.28 -12.71 10.08
C MET A 167 -14.66 -13.19 10.55
N ARG A 168 -14.73 -14.26 11.35
CA ARG A 168 -15.99 -14.83 11.83
C ARG A 168 -16.44 -14.28 13.17
N HIS A 169 -15.50 -13.92 14.03
CA HIS A 169 -15.76 -13.65 15.44
C HIS A 169 -15.31 -12.27 15.92
N SER A 170 -14.89 -11.38 15.03
CA SER A 170 -14.49 -10.02 15.40
C SER A 170 -15.26 -8.95 14.63
N PHE A 171 -15.43 -7.82 15.29
CA PHE A 171 -15.97 -6.59 14.72
C PHE A 171 -15.13 -5.43 15.24
N ALA A 172 -14.53 -4.66 14.34
CA ALA A 172 -13.72 -3.50 14.68
C ALA A 172 -14.58 -2.23 14.66
N LEU A 173 -15.04 -1.82 13.49
CA LEU A 173 -15.93 -0.68 13.26
C LEU A 173 -16.85 -0.96 12.09
N GLU A 174 -18.01 -0.30 12.03
CA GLU A 174 -18.93 -0.40 10.91
C GLU A 174 -18.40 0.37 9.70
N THR A 175 -17.45 -0.24 9.00
CA THR A 175 -16.77 0.34 7.83
C THR A 175 -16.73 -0.66 6.67
N TYR A 176 -16.34 -0.18 5.49
CA TYR A 176 -16.29 -0.99 4.29
C TYR A 176 -15.21 -2.09 4.36
N GLY A 177 -15.58 -3.27 3.85
CA GLY A 177 -14.69 -4.41 3.64
C GLY A 177 -13.88 -4.86 4.86
N GLY A 178 -12.57 -5.02 4.69
CA GLY A 178 -11.67 -5.48 5.75
C GLY A 178 -11.66 -4.62 7.01
N GLY A 179 -12.02 -3.33 6.91
CA GLY A 179 -12.11 -2.43 8.06
C GLY A 179 -13.14 -2.87 9.10
N LYS A 180 -14.11 -3.69 8.69
CA LYS A 180 -15.11 -4.31 9.58
C LYS A 180 -14.52 -5.26 10.61
N TYR A 181 -13.37 -5.88 10.33
CA TYR A 181 -12.81 -6.95 11.14
C TYR A 181 -11.55 -6.50 11.88
N LEU A 182 -11.29 -7.08 13.06
CA LEU A 182 -10.02 -6.88 13.74
C LEU A 182 -8.86 -7.39 12.88
N LEU A 183 -7.76 -6.64 12.87
CA LEU A 183 -6.57 -6.83 12.03
C LEU A 183 -6.85 -6.94 10.52
N GLY A 184 -8.05 -6.55 10.06
CA GLY A 184 -8.41 -6.58 8.64
C GLY A 184 -8.77 -7.97 8.08
N GLY A 185 -9.03 -8.98 8.92
CA GLY A 185 -9.36 -10.33 8.44
C GLY A 185 -8.19 -10.97 7.66
N THR A 186 -8.42 -11.44 6.42
CA THR A 186 -7.36 -12.03 5.58
C THR A 186 -6.18 -11.11 5.27
N TYR A 187 -6.34 -9.79 5.43
CA TYR A 187 -5.19 -8.88 5.36
C TYR A 187 -4.15 -9.15 6.46
N PHE A 188 -4.54 -9.68 7.62
CA PHE A 188 -3.58 -10.11 8.64
C PHE A 188 -2.64 -11.21 8.13
N PHE A 189 -3.21 -12.23 7.46
CA PHE A 189 -2.44 -13.30 6.85
C PHE A 189 -1.49 -12.75 5.77
N VAL A 190 -2.00 -11.89 4.88
CA VAL A 190 -1.21 -11.27 3.81
C VAL A 190 -0.05 -10.44 4.37
N PHE A 191 -0.29 -9.69 5.45
CA PHE A 191 0.74 -8.90 6.12
C PHE A 191 1.81 -9.80 6.77
N ALA A 192 1.39 -10.86 7.47
CA ALA A 192 2.29 -11.85 8.06
C ALA A 192 3.14 -12.57 6.99
N ALA A 193 2.53 -12.95 5.86
CA ALA A 193 3.24 -13.52 4.72
C ALA A 193 4.28 -12.54 4.14
N GLY A 194 3.95 -11.25 4.07
CA GLY A 194 4.89 -10.19 3.70
C GLY A 194 6.08 -10.09 4.66
N MET A 195 5.85 -10.13 5.97
CA MET A 195 6.94 -10.12 6.96
C MET A 195 7.86 -11.34 6.81
N LEU A 196 7.27 -12.52 6.58
CA LEU A 196 8.02 -13.75 6.35
C LEU A 196 8.82 -13.69 5.04
N ALA A 197 8.24 -13.16 3.96
CA ALA A 197 8.93 -12.99 2.68
C ALA A 197 10.15 -12.05 2.80
N ALA A 198 10.04 -11.00 3.63
CA ALA A 198 11.17 -10.11 3.89
C ALA A 198 12.30 -10.79 4.68
N ASP A 199 11.96 -11.69 5.60
CA ASP A 199 12.90 -12.51 6.37
C ASP A 199 13.73 -13.47 5.50
N LEU A 200 13.12 -13.97 4.41
CA LEU A 200 13.82 -14.83 3.44
C LEU A 200 14.95 -14.11 2.71
N HIS A 201 15.01 -12.77 2.79
CA HIS A 201 16.03 -11.94 2.16
C HIS A 201 16.26 -12.31 0.67
N ILE A 202 15.19 -12.59 -0.07
CA ILE A 202 15.28 -13.01 -1.48
C ILE A 202 15.75 -11.81 -2.33
N TYR A 203 16.79 -12.04 -3.16
CA TYR A 203 17.24 -11.11 -4.19
C TYR A 203 17.94 -11.89 -5.31
N PHE A 204 17.93 -11.32 -6.52
CA PHE A 204 18.68 -11.87 -7.65
C PHE A 204 20.05 -11.23 -7.74
N ARG A 205 21.11 -12.06 -7.83
CA ARG A 205 22.48 -11.60 -8.10
C ARG A 205 22.74 -11.39 -9.59
N GLU A 206 22.16 -12.26 -10.41
CA GLU A 206 22.45 -12.33 -11.84
C GLU A 206 21.24 -11.94 -12.69
N LYS A 207 21.51 -11.18 -13.76
CA LYS A 207 20.49 -10.77 -14.73
C LYS A 207 19.78 -11.96 -15.38
N ARG A 208 20.51 -13.03 -15.72
CA ARG A 208 19.95 -14.22 -16.38
C ARG A 208 18.92 -14.90 -15.50
N THR A 209 19.25 -15.16 -14.23
CA THR A 209 18.34 -15.78 -13.25
C THR A 209 17.10 -14.92 -13.02
N ALA A 210 17.28 -13.59 -12.87
CA ALA A 210 16.16 -12.67 -12.76
C ALA A 210 15.26 -12.69 -14.01
N GLY A 211 15.86 -12.78 -15.21
CA GLY A 211 15.13 -12.87 -16.47
C GLY A 211 14.31 -14.16 -16.58
N ILE A 212 14.91 -15.31 -16.28
CA ILE A 212 14.20 -16.61 -16.28
C ILE A 212 13.06 -16.59 -15.24
N ALA A 213 13.32 -16.09 -14.03
CA ALA A 213 12.29 -15.95 -13.01
C ALA A 213 11.17 -14.99 -13.43
N SER A 214 11.49 -13.93 -14.18
CA SER A 214 10.49 -12.99 -14.71
C SER A 214 9.57 -13.65 -15.71
N VAL A 215 10.11 -14.50 -16.61
CA VAL A 215 9.32 -15.28 -17.56
C VAL A 215 8.43 -16.28 -16.82
N GLY A 216 9.00 -17.04 -15.88
CA GLY A 216 8.23 -17.99 -15.06
C GLY A 216 7.11 -17.32 -14.25
N ALA A 217 7.40 -16.18 -13.63
CA ALA A 217 6.41 -15.39 -12.91
C ALA A 217 5.36 -14.78 -13.85
N GLY A 218 5.73 -14.43 -15.09
CA GLY A 218 4.79 -13.97 -16.11
C GLY A 218 3.82 -15.07 -16.55
N LEU A 219 4.30 -16.30 -16.72
CA LEU A 219 3.45 -17.47 -17.01
C LEU A 219 2.50 -17.78 -15.84
N LEU A 220 3.01 -17.74 -14.60
CA LEU A 220 2.17 -17.90 -13.41
C LEU A 220 1.11 -16.81 -13.31
N LEU A 221 1.48 -15.56 -13.58
CA LEU A 221 0.54 -14.43 -13.62
C LEU A 221 -0.54 -14.66 -14.69
N ALA A 222 -0.15 -15.02 -15.92
CA ALA A 222 -1.10 -15.30 -16.99
C ALA A 222 -2.06 -16.45 -16.63
N ALA A 223 -1.56 -17.54 -16.04
CA ALA A 223 -2.39 -18.65 -15.57
C ALA A 223 -3.35 -18.22 -14.46
N SER A 224 -2.88 -17.49 -13.45
CA SER A 224 -3.71 -16.98 -12.37
C SER A 224 -4.76 -15.97 -12.84
N MET A 225 -4.42 -15.13 -13.82
CA MET A 225 -5.34 -14.18 -14.44
C MET A 225 -6.40 -14.91 -15.26
N ALA A 226 -6.01 -15.92 -16.06
CA ALA A 226 -6.95 -16.74 -16.81
C ALA A 226 -7.94 -17.46 -15.88
N PHE A 227 -7.45 -18.02 -14.77
CA PHE A 227 -8.30 -18.61 -13.74
C PHE A 227 -9.26 -17.58 -13.13
N LEU A 228 -8.75 -16.42 -12.71
CA LEU A 228 -9.56 -15.34 -12.15
C LEU A 228 -10.68 -14.89 -13.11
N LEU A 229 -10.36 -14.70 -14.39
CA LEU A 229 -11.32 -14.22 -15.38
C LEU A 229 -12.35 -15.29 -15.78
N HIS A 230 -11.98 -16.57 -15.70
CA HIS A 230 -12.88 -17.70 -15.92
C HIS A 230 -13.80 -17.93 -14.72
N ASP A 231 -13.23 -18.02 -13.51
CA ASP A 231 -13.97 -18.30 -12.27
C ASP A 231 -14.77 -17.09 -11.77
N ARG A 232 -14.28 -15.86 -12.01
CA ARG A 232 -14.87 -14.60 -11.54
C ARG A 232 -15.21 -14.60 -10.04
N PHE A 233 -14.33 -15.22 -9.24
CA PHE A 233 -14.48 -15.40 -7.79
C PHE A 233 -15.63 -16.33 -7.35
N ALA A 234 -16.23 -17.13 -8.26
CA ALA A 234 -17.29 -18.06 -7.91
C ALA A 234 -16.86 -19.06 -6.81
N TRP A 235 -15.60 -19.50 -6.84
CA TRP A 235 -15.08 -20.39 -5.80
C TRP A 235 -14.99 -19.72 -4.42
N ASP A 236 -14.44 -18.50 -4.36
CA ASP A 236 -14.36 -17.72 -3.11
C ASP A 236 -15.76 -17.42 -2.57
N GLU A 237 -16.70 -17.10 -3.46
CA GLU A 237 -18.10 -16.85 -3.11
C GLU A 237 -18.78 -18.08 -2.50
N SER A 238 -18.55 -19.27 -3.06
CA SER A 238 -19.11 -20.52 -2.50
C SER A 238 -18.60 -20.84 -1.10
N MET A 239 -17.38 -20.39 -0.77
CA MET A 239 -16.71 -20.71 0.49
C MET A 239 -16.98 -19.67 1.58
N PHE A 240 -17.09 -18.39 1.20
CA PHE A 240 -17.11 -17.27 2.14
C PHE A 240 -18.32 -16.33 1.97
N GLY A 241 -19.13 -16.50 0.92
CA GLY A 241 -20.23 -15.60 0.56
C GLY A 241 -19.77 -14.31 -0.14
N TRP A 242 -20.71 -13.60 -0.77
CA TRP A 242 -20.46 -12.46 -1.67
C TRP A 242 -19.58 -11.36 -1.03
N LEU A 243 -19.79 -11.06 0.26
CA LEU A 243 -19.14 -9.93 0.94
C LEU A 243 -17.63 -10.12 1.16
N LEU A 244 -17.10 -11.34 1.02
CA LEU A 244 -15.77 -11.73 1.54
C LEU A 244 -14.73 -12.12 0.46
N ARG A 245 -14.98 -11.79 -0.81
CA ARG A 245 -14.10 -12.21 -1.92
C ARG A 245 -13.06 -11.17 -2.34
N VAL A 246 -13.39 -9.88 -2.29
CA VAL A 246 -12.50 -8.80 -2.76
C VAL A 246 -11.84 -8.05 -1.60
N ASN A 247 -12.58 -7.79 -0.53
CA ASN A 247 -12.13 -6.96 0.58
C ASN A 247 -12.84 -7.34 1.90
N PRO A 248 -12.20 -8.09 2.81
CA PRO A 248 -10.82 -8.57 2.71
C PRO A 248 -10.68 -9.67 1.63
N PRO A 249 -9.48 -9.90 1.07
CA PRO A 249 -9.30 -10.74 -0.12
C PRO A 249 -9.55 -12.21 0.18
N GLY A 250 -10.31 -12.87 -0.70
CA GLY A 250 -10.46 -14.31 -0.75
C GLY A 250 -9.21 -15.01 -1.27
N ILE A 251 -9.25 -16.34 -1.34
CA ILE A 251 -8.09 -17.17 -1.71
C ILE A 251 -7.71 -16.91 -3.16
N THR A 252 -8.68 -16.82 -4.08
CA THR A 252 -8.42 -16.50 -5.50
C THR A 252 -7.69 -15.16 -5.61
N LEU A 253 -8.16 -14.12 -4.92
CA LEU A 253 -7.53 -12.80 -4.98
C LEU A 253 -6.12 -12.80 -4.36
N MET A 254 -5.91 -13.52 -3.26
CA MET A 254 -4.59 -13.64 -2.63
C MET A 254 -3.59 -14.35 -3.55
N LEU A 255 -3.99 -15.45 -4.21
CA LEU A 255 -3.13 -16.17 -5.15
C LEU A 255 -2.79 -15.32 -6.37
N TYR A 256 -3.78 -14.63 -6.95
CA TYR A 256 -3.57 -13.69 -8.04
C TYR A 256 -2.61 -12.55 -7.64
N SER A 257 -2.83 -11.95 -6.47
CA SER A 257 -1.97 -10.89 -5.94
C SER A 257 -0.54 -11.37 -5.68
N LEU A 258 -0.36 -12.62 -5.23
CA LEU A 258 0.96 -13.21 -5.05
C LEU A 258 1.67 -13.41 -6.40
N ALA A 259 0.97 -13.87 -7.43
CA ALA A 259 1.52 -13.98 -8.78
C ALA A 259 1.98 -12.61 -9.30
N ILE A 260 1.20 -11.55 -9.06
CA ILE A 260 1.59 -10.17 -9.36
C ILE A 260 2.84 -9.75 -8.59
N ILE A 261 2.89 -10.00 -7.27
CA ILE A 261 4.07 -9.67 -6.45
C ILE A 261 5.32 -10.36 -7.00
N LEU A 262 5.23 -11.65 -7.33
CA LEU A 262 6.34 -12.40 -7.90
C LEU A 262 6.78 -11.83 -9.25
N PHE A 263 5.82 -11.50 -10.12
CA PHE A 263 6.10 -10.87 -11.42
C PHE A 263 6.76 -9.50 -11.26
N LEU A 264 6.25 -8.65 -10.38
CA LEU A 264 6.81 -7.32 -10.11
C LEU A 264 8.20 -7.42 -9.47
N PHE A 265 8.39 -8.33 -8.52
CA PHE A 265 9.69 -8.59 -7.89
C PHE A 265 10.72 -9.05 -8.92
N ALA A 266 10.41 -10.09 -9.70
CA ALA A 266 11.33 -10.65 -10.69
C ALA A 266 11.58 -9.67 -11.84
N GLY A 267 10.52 -9.11 -12.43
CA GLY A 267 10.57 -8.18 -13.56
C GLY A 267 11.32 -6.90 -13.21
N CYS A 268 10.97 -6.24 -12.09
CA CYS A 268 11.69 -5.04 -11.67
C CYS A 268 13.15 -5.34 -11.32
N SER A 269 13.43 -6.49 -10.68
CA SER A 269 14.80 -6.91 -10.39
C SER A 269 15.61 -7.15 -11.66
N PHE A 270 15.02 -7.79 -12.67
CA PHE A 270 15.64 -8.00 -13.98
C PHE A 270 15.95 -6.67 -14.66
N LEU A 271 14.99 -5.74 -14.70
CA LEU A 271 15.18 -4.42 -15.31
C LEU A 271 16.26 -3.60 -14.59
N LEU A 272 16.31 -3.65 -13.24
CA LEU A 272 17.36 -3.02 -12.45
C LEU A 272 18.74 -3.63 -12.73
N LEU A 273 18.85 -4.95 -12.87
CA LEU A 273 20.10 -5.65 -13.17
C LEU A 273 20.53 -5.47 -14.63
N TRP A 274 19.61 -5.22 -15.56
CA TRP A 274 19.93 -4.90 -16.94
C TRP A 274 20.67 -3.55 -17.03
N ASN A 275 20.37 -2.61 -16.12
CA ASN A 275 21.14 -1.39 -15.91
C ASN A 275 21.34 -0.52 -17.18
N LYS A 276 20.35 -0.51 -18.08
CA LYS A 276 20.35 0.37 -19.26
C LYS A 276 19.89 1.78 -18.86
N LYS A 277 20.58 2.81 -19.35
CA LYS A 277 20.34 4.22 -18.97
C LYS A 277 18.87 4.65 -19.12
N GLY A 278 18.23 4.31 -20.25
CA GLY A 278 16.80 4.61 -20.49
C GLY A 278 15.87 3.91 -19.49
N ILE A 279 16.04 2.59 -19.33
CA ILE A 279 15.25 1.78 -18.39
C ILE A 279 15.42 2.30 -16.95
N ASN A 280 16.65 2.60 -16.54
CA ASN A 280 16.92 3.11 -15.20
C ASN A 280 16.22 4.45 -14.92
N ARG A 281 16.13 5.35 -15.91
CA ARG A 281 15.38 6.62 -15.76
C ARG A 281 13.89 6.35 -15.55
N ILE A 282 13.30 5.45 -16.35
CA ILE A 282 11.90 5.05 -16.21
C ILE A 282 11.66 4.44 -14.82
N LEU A 283 12.51 3.51 -14.39
CA LEU A 283 12.43 2.90 -13.07
C LEU A 283 12.59 3.91 -11.94
N GLN A 284 13.48 4.89 -12.07
CA GLN A 284 13.64 5.95 -11.08
C GLN A 284 12.37 6.80 -10.95
N PHE A 285 11.72 7.12 -12.08
CA PHE A 285 10.45 7.84 -12.10
C PHE A 285 9.32 7.03 -11.47
N ILE A 286 9.18 5.75 -11.85
CA ILE A 286 8.23 4.81 -11.24
C ILE A 286 8.46 4.70 -9.73
N GLN A 287 9.71 4.53 -9.30
CA GLN A 287 10.07 4.47 -7.89
C GLN A 287 9.83 5.80 -7.17
N TYR A 288 9.95 6.93 -7.87
CA TYR A 288 9.65 8.24 -7.31
C TYR A 288 8.17 8.31 -6.94
N ILE A 289 7.26 8.03 -7.88
CA ILE A 289 5.81 8.00 -7.63
C ILE A 289 5.47 6.99 -6.52
N GLY A 290 6.08 5.79 -6.57
CA GLY A 290 5.89 4.73 -5.58
C GLY A 290 6.24 5.11 -4.14
N ARG A 291 6.96 6.21 -3.89
CA ARG A 291 7.21 6.74 -2.54
C ARG A 291 6.05 7.57 -1.98
N TYR A 292 5.19 8.11 -2.85
CA TYR A 292 4.08 8.99 -2.47
C TYR A 292 2.73 8.28 -2.41
N THR A 293 2.70 6.94 -2.52
CA THR A 293 1.43 6.20 -2.64
C THR A 293 0.46 6.43 -1.49
N LEU A 294 0.93 6.69 -0.26
CA LEU A 294 0.03 7.05 0.85
C LEU A 294 -0.75 8.33 0.54
N TYR A 295 -0.10 9.36 0.00
CA TYR A 295 -0.75 10.64 -0.32
C TYR A 295 -1.67 10.50 -1.52
N ILE A 296 -1.23 9.79 -2.57
CA ILE A 296 -2.08 9.50 -3.72
C ILE A 296 -3.33 8.74 -3.26
N PHE A 297 -3.14 7.69 -2.46
CA PHE A 297 -4.23 6.88 -1.91
C PHE A 297 -5.18 7.71 -1.06
N LEU A 298 -4.69 8.64 -0.23
CA LEU A 298 -5.56 9.47 0.61
C LEU A 298 -6.40 10.47 -0.16
N TYR A 299 -5.93 11.02 -1.29
CA TYR A 299 -6.55 12.19 -1.95
C TYR A 299 -7.12 11.93 -3.35
N HIS A 300 -6.84 10.79 -3.99
CA HIS A 300 -7.25 10.57 -5.38
C HIS A 300 -8.76 10.61 -5.61
N THR A 301 -9.59 10.12 -4.68
CA THR A 301 -11.06 10.20 -4.85
C THR A 301 -11.59 11.63 -4.70
N LEU A 302 -10.99 12.47 -3.85
CA LEU A 302 -11.36 13.89 -3.78
C LEU A 302 -11.14 14.56 -5.14
N ILE A 303 -10.00 14.25 -5.75
CA ILE A 303 -9.64 14.78 -7.06
C ILE A 303 -10.60 14.26 -8.12
N LEU A 304 -10.91 12.96 -8.08
CA LEU A 304 -11.82 12.32 -9.02
C LEU A 304 -13.25 12.86 -8.93
N ASP A 305 -13.75 13.05 -7.71
CA ASP A 305 -15.16 13.37 -7.47
C ASP A 305 -15.44 14.86 -7.48
N MET A 306 -14.46 15.70 -7.11
CA MET A 306 -14.67 17.15 -6.94
C MET A 306 -13.88 18.02 -7.91
N LEU A 307 -12.68 17.61 -8.34
CA LEU A 307 -11.86 18.46 -9.21
C LEU A 307 -12.07 18.12 -10.69
N LEU A 308 -11.95 16.84 -11.05
CA LEU A 308 -12.00 16.41 -12.44
C LEU A 308 -13.34 16.70 -13.16
N PRO A 309 -14.51 16.61 -12.50
CA PRO A 309 -15.78 16.95 -13.14
C PRO A 309 -15.91 18.44 -13.47
N GLU A 310 -15.25 19.32 -12.71
CA GLU A 310 -15.24 20.76 -12.96
C GLU A 310 -14.36 21.14 -14.18
N LEU A 311 -13.48 20.23 -14.62
CA LEU A 311 -12.63 20.42 -15.79
C LEU A 311 -13.34 19.97 -17.07
N THR A 312 -14.45 20.63 -17.41
CA THR A 312 -15.34 20.27 -18.54
C THR A 312 -14.64 20.15 -19.90
N PHE A 313 -13.49 20.81 -20.09
CA PHE A 313 -12.70 20.64 -21.30
C PHE A 313 -12.18 19.19 -21.50
N LEU A 314 -12.04 18.41 -20.42
CA LEU A 314 -11.62 17.00 -20.49
C LEU A 314 -12.66 16.11 -21.15
N ASP A 315 -13.94 16.50 -21.16
CA ASP A 315 -15.02 15.72 -21.79
C ASP A 315 -14.93 15.71 -23.31
N SER A 316 -14.28 16.74 -23.88
CA SER A 316 -14.03 16.84 -25.32
C SER A 316 -12.81 16.04 -25.81
N LEU A 317 -12.01 15.49 -24.89
CA LEU A 317 -10.77 14.79 -25.25
C LEU A 317 -11.05 13.36 -25.74
N PRO A 318 -10.21 12.82 -26.64
CA PRO A 318 -10.27 11.40 -26.99
C PRO A 318 -10.13 10.52 -25.75
N GLY A 319 -10.85 9.40 -25.69
CA GLY A 319 -10.93 8.55 -24.50
C GLY A 319 -9.58 8.17 -23.87
N ALA A 320 -8.58 7.80 -24.68
CA ALA A 320 -7.25 7.49 -24.17
C ALA A 320 -6.54 8.70 -23.53
N VAL A 321 -6.71 9.89 -24.11
CA VAL A 321 -6.14 11.14 -23.59
C VAL A 321 -6.87 11.58 -22.33
N LYS A 322 -8.21 11.44 -22.29
CA LYS A 322 -9.02 11.66 -21.09
C LYS A 322 -8.53 10.77 -19.95
N THR A 323 -8.40 9.47 -20.19
CA THR A 323 -7.93 8.51 -19.17
C THR A 323 -6.53 8.85 -18.67
N PHE A 324 -5.58 9.16 -19.57
CA PHE A 324 -4.24 9.55 -19.15
C PHE A 324 -4.27 10.84 -18.32
N SER A 325 -5.09 11.81 -18.69
CA SER A 325 -5.22 13.09 -17.98
C SER A 325 -5.79 12.89 -16.58
N TYR A 326 -6.85 12.11 -16.43
CA TYR A 326 -7.44 11.77 -15.12
C TYR A 326 -6.41 11.11 -14.21
N MET A 327 -5.71 10.08 -14.72
CA MET A 327 -4.66 9.38 -13.97
C MET A 327 -3.51 10.31 -13.58
N ALA A 328 -3.07 11.17 -14.50
CA ALA A 328 -1.99 12.12 -14.26
C ALA A 328 -2.36 13.11 -13.16
N VAL A 329 -3.56 13.70 -13.17
CA VAL A 329 -3.99 14.66 -12.14
C VAL A 329 -4.12 13.98 -10.77
N MET A 330 -4.75 12.81 -10.70
CA MET A 330 -4.88 12.03 -9.46
C MET A 330 -3.53 11.62 -8.84
N ILE A 331 -2.48 11.46 -9.65
CA ILE A 331 -1.12 11.13 -9.18
C ILE A 331 -0.32 12.39 -8.84
N LEU A 332 -0.27 13.35 -9.76
CA LEU A 332 0.67 14.47 -9.68
C LEU A 332 0.24 15.50 -8.65
N LEU A 333 -1.07 15.74 -8.46
CA LEU A 333 -1.54 16.75 -7.52
C LEU A 333 -1.24 16.38 -6.05
N PRO A 334 -1.49 15.14 -5.57
CA PRO A 334 -1.08 14.74 -4.22
C PRO A 334 0.44 14.76 -4.01
N ILE A 335 1.22 14.41 -5.05
CA ILE A 335 2.69 14.51 -5.00
C ILE A 335 3.12 15.97 -4.85
N ALA A 336 2.59 16.87 -5.68
CA ALA A 336 2.92 18.28 -5.65
C ALA A 336 2.56 18.91 -4.30
N GLY A 337 1.37 18.60 -3.76
CA GLY A 337 0.95 19.04 -2.42
C GLY A 337 1.91 18.58 -1.32
N LYS A 338 2.39 17.32 -1.39
CA LYS A 338 3.34 16.80 -0.41
C LYS A 338 4.73 17.43 -0.52
N GLU A 339 5.24 17.62 -1.73
CA GLU A 339 6.52 18.28 -1.98
C GLU A 339 6.48 19.74 -1.49
N LEU A 340 5.38 20.45 -1.76
CA LEU A 340 5.17 21.80 -1.27
C LEU A 340 5.16 21.83 0.27
N TYR A 341 4.43 20.92 0.92
CA TYR A 341 4.44 20.81 2.38
C TYR A 341 5.86 20.60 2.94
N ASP A 342 6.65 19.68 2.36
CA ASP A 342 8.01 19.42 2.81
C ASP A 342 8.95 20.59 2.58
N PHE A 343 8.77 21.30 1.47
CA PHE A 343 9.50 22.52 1.17
C PHE A 343 9.21 23.59 2.23
N LEU A 344 7.93 23.87 2.49
CA LEU A 344 7.51 24.86 3.48
C LEU A 344 7.98 24.49 4.89
N LYS A 345 7.83 23.22 5.28
CA LYS A 345 8.29 22.71 6.58
C LYS A 345 9.80 22.90 6.79
N ARG A 346 10.61 22.60 5.77
CA ARG A 346 12.07 22.81 5.82
C ARG A 346 12.38 24.29 6.01
N ARG A 347 11.76 25.16 5.21
CA ARG A 347 11.96 26.61 5.29
C ARG A 347 11.58 27.20 6.65
N MET A 348 10.48 26.73 7.25
CA MET A 348 10.07 27.15 8.60
C MET A 348 11.06 26.69 9.67
N ARG A 349 11.56 25.46 9.58
CA ARG A 349 12.56 24.94 10.53
C ARG A 349 13.88 25.70 10.43
N ASP A 350 14.32 26.02 9.22
CA ASP A 350 15.55 26.79 9.00
C ASP A 350 15.41 28.22 9.56
N LYS A 351 14.23 28.83 9.41
CA LYS A 351 13.93 30.15 9.99
C LYS A 351 13.96 30.10 11.53
N ALA A 352 13.24 29.14 12.14
CA ALA A 352 13.22 28.98 13.59
C ALA A 352 14.61 28.71 14.18
N GLY A 353 15.43 27.89 13.50
CA GLY A 353 16.80 27.62 13.93
C GLY A 353 17.73 28.84 13.84
N LYS A 354 17.50 29.74 12.88
CA LYS A 354 18.23 31.03 12.81
C LYS A 354 17.81 31.97 13.94
N GLU A 355 16.51 32.06 14.21
CA GLU A 355 15.99 32.86 15.31
C GLU A 355 16.50 32.37 16.67
N GLU A 356 16.53 31.06 16.91
CA GLU A 356 17.08 30.47 18.15
C GLU A 356 18.58 30.77 18.34
N ARG A 357 19.37 30.77 17.26
CA ARG A 357 20.80 31.13 17.31
C ARG A 357 21.00 32.62 17.60
N ALA A 358 20.26 33.49 16.92
CA ALA A 358 20.32 34.93 17.16
C ALA A 358 19.89 35.30 18.59
N LEU A 359 18.92 34.58 19.17
CA LEU A 359 18.53 34.74 20.57
C LEU A 359 19.65 34.34 21.54
N LYS A 360 20.38 33.25 21.26
CA LYS A 360 21.51 32.81 22.09
C LYS A 360 22.70 33.75 21.98
N GLU A 361 23.00 34.25 20.78
CA GLU A 361 24.09 35.22 20.53
C GLU A 361 23.82 36.60 21.17
N ASN A 362 22.55 36.97 21.42
CA ASN A 362 22.20 38.21 22.13
C ASN A 362 22.16 38.05 23.67
N LEU A 363 22.28 36.82 24.18
CA LEU A 363 22.29 36.51 25.62
C LEU A 363 23.71 36.23 26.16
N GLU A 364 24.69 36.08 25.26
CA GLU A 364 26.13 36.06 25.54
C GLU A 364 26.71 37.47 25.32
#